data_AF-A0AAW5N6Z5-F1
#
_entry.id   AF-A0AAW5N6Z5-F1
#
_cell.length_a   1.000
_cell.length_b   1.000
_cell.length_c   1.000
_cell.angle_alpha   90.00
_cell.angle_beta   90.00
_cell.angle_gamma   90.00
#
_symmetry.space_group_name_H-M   'P 1'
#
loop_
_entity.id
_entity.type
_entity.pdbx_description
1 polymer ?
#
loop_
_entity_poly.entity_id
_entity_poly.type
_entity_poly.pdbx_seq_one_letter_code
_entity_poly.pdbx_strand_id
1 'polypeptide(L)' 'TLQQADLTSSLREMLDALQNQTSARLTLDCRLPTLALDAQMQVHLLQIIREAVLNAMKHANDSEIAVSCVTAPDGN' A
#
# COMPACT_ATOMS: atom_id res chain seq x y z
N THR A 1 -8.77 -17.42 -10.47
CA THR A 1 -8.37 -17.88 -9.12
C THR A 1 -7.30 -16.94 -8.62
N LEU A 2 -7.70 -15.90 -7.87
CA LEU A 2 -6.77 -14.91 -7.29
C LEU A 2 -6.03 -15.59 -6.12
N GLN A 3 -4.94 -16.27 -6.46
CA GLN A 3 -4.14 -17.07 -5.55
C GLN A 3 -3.17 -16.16 -4.81
N GLN A 4 -3.52 -15.80 -3.57
CA GLN A 4 -2.61 -15.76 -2.40
C GLN A 4 -1.30 -14.94 -2.48
N ALA A 5 -1.00 -14.23 -3.58
CA ALA A 5 0.25 -13.54 -3.86
C ALA A 5 0.08 -12.02 -4.13
N ASP A 6 -1.14 -11.49 -4.04
CA ASP A 6 -1.47 -10.26 -4.77
C ASP A 6 -1.54 -8.97 -3.93
N LEU A 7 -1.52 -8.97 -2.59
CA LEU A 7 -1.63 -7.67 -1.88
C LEU A 7 -0.36 -6.83 -2.04
N THR A 8 0.81 -7.37 -1.70
CA THR A 8 2.09 -6.65 -1.85
C THR A 8 2.34 -6.29 -3.30
N SER A 9 2.05 -7.20 -4.23
CA SER A 9 2.19 -6.97 -5.67
C SER A 9 1.25 -5.88 -6.16
N SER A 10 -0.03 -5.93 -5.80
CA SER A 10 -1.02 -4.89 -6.14
C SER A 10 -0.67 -3.53 -5.52
N LEU A 11 -0.18 -3.51 -4.29
CA LEU A 11 0.30 -2.28 -3.65
C LEU A 11 1.49 -1.70 -4.41
N ARG A 12 2.40 -2.56 -4.85
CA ARG A 12 3.58 -2.13 -5.62
C ARG A 12 3.19 -1.59 -6.99
N GLU A 13 2.34 -2.29 -7.73
CA GLU A 13 1.81 -1.82 -9.02
C GLU A 13 1.06 -0.50 -8.88
N MET A 14 0.23 -0.37 -7.84
CA MET A 14 -0.49 0.85 -7.54
C MET A 14 0.47 2.01 -7.23
N LEU A 15 1.48 1.79 -6.40
CA LEU A 15 2.47 2.81 -6.07
C LEU A 15 3.34 3.17 -7.28
N ASP A 16 3.74 2.22 -8.11
CA ASP A 16 4.48 2.49 -9.35
C ASP A 16 3.63 3.33 -10.32
N ALA A 17 2.33 3.07 -10.41
CA ALA A 17 1.41 3.90 -11.20
C ALA A 17 1.25 5.33 -10.64
N LEU A 18 1.23 5.49 -9.32
CA LEU A 18 1.15 6.79 -8.64
C LEU A 18 2.49 7.55 -8.70
N GLN A 19 3.62 6.85 -8.69
CA GLN A 19 4.96 7.44 -8.77
C GLN A 19 5.15 8.23 -10.06
N ASN A 20 4.54 7.78 -11.16
CA ASN A 20 4.55 8.50 -12.45
C ASN A 20 3.73 9.81 -12.45
N GLN A 21 2.96 10.08 -11.38
CA GLN A 21 2.07 11.24 -11.25
C GLN A 21 2.57 12.24 -10.21
N THR A 22 3.70 11.98 -9.55
CA THR A 22 4.27 12.87 -8.54
C THR A 22 5.79 12.91 -8.62
N SER A 23 6.38 14.04 -8.23
CA SER A 23 7.83 14.14 -8.02
C SER A 23 8.26 13.65 -6.63
N ALA A 24 7.30 13.41 -5.73
CA ALA A 24 7.57 12.81 -4.43
C ALA A 24 8.04 11.36 -4.61
N ARG A 25 9.02 10.94 -3.83
CA ARG A 25 9.49 9.55 -3.81
C ARG A 25 8.49 8.69 -3.06
N LEU A 26 7.97 7.64 -3.69
CA LEU A 26 7.09 6.66 -3.07
C LEU A 26 7.91 5.43 -2.66
N THR A 27 7.74 4.96 -1.43
CA THR A 27 8.38 3.72 -0.97
C THR A 27 7.38 2.77 -0.33
N LEU A 28 7.64 1.46 -0.45
CA LEU A 28 6.80 0.39 0.09
C LEU A 28 7.62 -0.55 0.97
N ASP A 29 7.22 -0.67 2.23
CA ASP A 29 7.63 -1.73 3.15
C ASP A 29 6.41 -2.57 3.52
N CYS A 30 6.24 -3.73 2.89
CA CYS A 30 5.12 -4.62 3.17
C CYS A 30 5.64 -5.92 3.79
N ARG A 31 5.42 -6.07 5.10
CA ARG A 31 5.78 -7.23 5.92
C ARG A 31 4.53 -7.82 6.60
N LEU A 32 3.41 -7.86 5.87
CA LEU A 32 2.19 -8.52 6.32
C LEU A 32 2.29 -10.04 6.07
N PRO A 33 1.93 -10.89 7.05
CA PRO A 33 1.79 -12.32 6.82
C PRO A 33 0.63 -12.60 5.85
N THR A 34 0.89 -13.41 4.84
CA THR A 34 -0.01 -13.74 3.71
C THR A 34 -1.33 -14.40 4.12
N LEU A 35 -1.46 -14.86 5.37
CA LEU A 35 -2.57 -15.67 5.87
C LEU A 35 -3.68 -14.89 6.60
N ALA A 36 -3.53 -13.56 6.76
CA ALA A 36 -4.38 -12.80 7.69
C ALA A 36 -5.60 -12.10 7.07
N LEU A 37 -5.73 -12.01 5.75
CA LEU A 37 -6.72 -11.14 5.10
C LEU A 37 -7.50 -11.89 4.00
N ASP A 38 -8.83 -11.86 4.10
CA ASP A 38 -9.70 -12.31 3.02
C ASP A 38 -9.63 -11.36 1.79
N ALA A 39 -10.16 -11.80 0.66
CA ALA A 39 -10.08 -11.04 -0.59
C ALA A 39 -10.80 -9.67 -0.51
N GLN A 40 -11.88 -9.55 0.26
CA GLN A 40 -12.61 -8.28 0.39
C GLN A 40 -11.80 -7.29 1.23
N MET A 41 -11.19 -7.75 2.31
CA MET A 41 -10.29 -6.96 3.14
C MET A 41 -9.08 -6.49 2.34
N GLN A 42 -8.51 -7.33 1.48
CA GLN A 42 -7.40 -6.93 0.60
C GLN A 42 -7.79 -5.77 -0.31
N VAL A 43 -8.97 -5.82 -0.93
CA VAL A 43 -9.49 -4.74 -1.78
C VAL A 43 -9.71 -3.46 -0.99
N HIS A 44 -10.33 -3.55 0.19
CA HIS A 44 -10.56 -2.38 1.04
C HIS A 44 -9.24 -1.74 1.48
N LEU A 45 -8.26 -2.56 1.85
CA LEU A 45 -6.96 -2.08 2.27
C LEU A 45 -6.21 -1.39 1.13
N LEU A 46 -6.27 -1.93 -0.10
CA LEU A 46 -5.76 -1.27 -1.29
C LEU A 46 -6.42 0.10 -1.52
N GLN A 47 -7.74 0.19 -1.40
CA GLN A 47 -8.48 1.45 -1.58
C GLN A 47 -8.09 2.50 -0.54
N ILE A 48 -7.98 2.09 0.73
CA ILE A 48 -7.58 2.99 1.83
C ILE A 48 -6.18 3.53 1.59
N ILE A 49 -5.23 2.66 1.26
CA ILE A 49 -3.84 3.09 1.00
C ILE A 49 -3.78 3.99 -0.23
N ARG A 50 -4.52 3.66 -1.29
CA ARG A 50 -4.58 4.50 -2.50
C ARG A 50 -5.02 5.92 -2.18
N GLU A 51 -6.11 6.07 -1.43
CA GLU A 51 -6.65 7.39 -1.11
C GLU A 51 -5.73 8.16 -0.15
N ALA A 52 -5.11 7.47 0.81
CA ALA A 52 -4.12 8.07 1.69
C ALA A 52 -2.90 8.61 0.91
N VAL A 53 -2.37 7.84 -0.04
CA VAL A 53 -1.24 8.27 -0.88
C VAL A 53 -1.66 9.42 -1.80
N LEU A 54 -2.85 9.38 -2.40
CA LEU A 54 -3.36 10.48 -3.23
C LEU A 54 -3.53 11.78 -2.43
N ASN A 55 -4.02 11.68 -1.19
CA ASN A 55 -4.14 12.85 -0.32
C ASN A 55 -2.76 13.39 0.09
N ALA A 56 -1.80 12.51 0.38
CA ALA A 56 -0.43 12.93 0.65
C ALA A 56 0.21 13.61 -0.59
N MET A 57 0.06 13.03 -1.79
CA MET A 57 0.55 13.64 -3.04
C MET A 57 -0.04 15.05 -3.28
N LYS A 58 -1.32 15.27 -2.95
CA LYS A 58 -1.99 16.56 -3.14
C LYS A 58 -1.62 17.61 -2.09
N HIS A 59 -1.44 17.19 -0.83
CA HIS A 59 -1.44 18.11 0.30
C HIS A 59 -0.14 18.14 1.10
N ALA A 60 0.66 17.08 1.06
CA ALA A 60 1.81 16.96 1.94
C ALA A 60 2.99 17.84 1.49
N ASN A 61 2.99 18.33 0.24
CA ASN A 61 4.10 19.08 -0.37
C ASN A 61 5.47 18.37 -0.18
N ASP A 62 5.40 17.06 0.10
CA ASP A 62 6.49 16.27 0.67
C ASP A 62 7.39 15.72 -0.42
N SER A 63 8.66 15.59 -0.08
CA SER A 63 9.65 14.97 -0.97
C SER A 63 9.56 13.44 -0.98
N GLU A 64 8.92 12.83 0.04
CA GLU A 64 8.80 11.38 0.18
C GLU A 64 7.48 10.97 0.86
N ILE A 65 6.83 9.93 0.36
CA ILE A 65 5.66 9.27 0.95
C ILE A 65 6.00 7.78 1.13
N ALA A 66 6.08 7.33 2.39
CA ALA A 66 6.40 5.95 2.73
C ALA A 66 5.16 5.18 3.18
N VAL A 67 4.90 4.03 2.56
CA VAL A 67 3.83 3.11 2.93
C VAL A 67 4.42 1.91 3.65
N SER A 68 4.02 1.71 4.91
CA SER A 68 4.44 0.58 5.74
C SER A 68 3.24 -0.27 6.15
N CYS A 69 3.21 -1.51 5.67
CA CYS A 69 2.21 -2.51 6.02
C CYS A 69 2.87 -3.58 6.90
N VAL A 70 2.71 -3.44 8.22
CA VAL A 70 3.30 -4.35 9.22
C VAL A 70 2.21 -4.84 10.17
N THR A 71 2.38 -6.06 10.70
CA THR A 71 1.57 -6.49 11.86
C THR A 71 2.14 -5.89 13.13
N ALA A 72 1.30 -5.69 14.15
CA ALA A 72 1.79 -5.35 15.48
C ALA A 72 2.78 -6.44 15.93
N PRO A 73 3.83 -6.09 16.70
CA PRO A 73 4.83 -7.05 17.17
C PRO A 73 4.23 -8.25 17.93
N ASP A 74 3.01 -8.07 18.46
CA ASP A 74 2.30 -9.07 19.25
C ASP A 74 1.39 -10.00 18.41
N GLY A 75 1.29 -9.78 17.09
CA GLY A 75 0.70 -10.72 16.12
C GLY A 75 -0.75 -11.17 16.37
N ASN A 76 -1.49 -10.50 17.25
CA ASN A 76 -2.82 -10.94 17.69
C ASN A 76 -3.98 -10.22 16.99
#